data_AF-A0A9D3WMD9-F1
#
_entry.id   AF-A0A9D3WMD9-F1
#
_cell.length_a   1.000
_cell.length_b   1.000
_cell.length_c   1.000
_cell.angle_alpha   90.00
_cell.angle_beta   90.00
_cell.angle_gamma   90.00
#
_symmetry.space_group_name_H-M   'P 1'
#
loop_
_entity.id
_entity.type
_entity.pdbx_description
1 polymer ?
#
loop_
_entity_poly.entity_id
_entity_poly.type
_entity_poly.pdbx_seq_one_letter_code
_entity_poly.pdbx_strand_id
1 'polypeptide(L)'
;MAFQGKKLINNPNDVVTEFIEGLVETYQGLQYLDGFPEVKVVLRADVSGATYDKVAVISGGGSGHEPAQAGYVGEGLLTASICGDVFASPTVDSILAGIRAVTGPMGCLLVVTNYTGDCLNFGLAAEQARSEGYKIETVIVGDDCALPKSQGIAGRRGLAGTILVNKVAGAVAAAGLSLADVASEAKRASEVVGTMGVALSVCTLPGQVTSDRLGPGKMELGLGIHGEPGAAVADLQPVDVVVTHVLKQILESNYVPITRGNRVVLMINGLGATPVMELMIAAGKTVPKLQLEFGLLVERVYTGSFMTSLDMKGFSISIMKVDQTLLQHLDASTKAPHWPVGSAGNRPPAKIPVPLPSSRSMKSDELLSRPLQLTEQGYILEVAVEAAANAIINMRDILNDWDSTVGDGDCGSTMYKGATAILDDMKKYYPLNNAAETVNEIGSSMRRAMGGTSGVL
;
A
#
# COMPACT_ATOMS: atom_id res chain seq x y z
N MET A 1 -13.54 -31.24 1.18
CA MET A 1 -12.59 -30.56 0.26
C MET A 1 -11.23 -30.56 0.92
N ALA A 2 -10.16 -30.92 0.21
CA ALA A 2 -8.81 -30.75 0.74
C ALA A 2 -8.48 -29.25 0.73
N PHE A 3 -8.05 -28.68 1.85
CA PHE A 3 -7.52 -27.32 1.91
C PHE A 3 -6.17 -27.30 1.20
N GLN A 4 -6.16 -27.03 -0.12
CA GLN A 4 -4.96 -27.12 -0.97
C GLN A 4 -4.05 -25.88 -0.87
N GLY A 5 -4.56 -24.75 -0.36
CA GLY A 5 -3.83 -23.50 -0.12
C GLY A 5 -3.96 -23.02 1.33
N LYS A 6 -2.97 -22.29 1.83
CA LYS A 6 -2.98 -21.72 3.20
C LYS A 6 -3.91 -20.51 3.27
N LYS A 7 -5.16 -20.70 3.71
CA LYS A 7 -6.13 -19.62 3.92
C LYS A 7 -6.98 -19.87 5.17
N LEU A 8 -7.34 -18.79 5.86
CA LEU A 8 -8.28 -18.82 6.99
C LEU A 8 -9.70 -18.64 6.45
N ILE A 9 -10.28 -19.72 5.92
CA ILE A 9 -11.61 -19.74 5.30
C ILE A 9 -12.29 -21.07 5.61
N ASN A 10 -13.62 -21.09 5.55
CA ASN A 10 -14.40 -22.33 5.59
C ASN A 10 -14.49 -22.94 4.18
N ASN A 11 -15.55 -22.65 3.44
CA ASN A 11 -15.77 -23.13 2.09
C ASN A 11 -15.29 -22.08 1.08
N PRO A 12 -14.40 -22.42 0.12
CA PRO A 12 -13.94 -21.50 -0.92
C PRO A 12 -15.05 -20.80 -1.73
N ASN A 13 -16.23 -21.41 -1.85
CA ASN A 13 -17.35 -20.84 -2.59
C ASN A 13 -18.14 -19.78 -1.78
N ASP A 14 -18.02 -19.80 -0.44
CA ASP A 14 -18.80 -18.94 0.45
C ASP A 14 -18.00 -17.72 0.94
N VAL A 15 -16.71 -17.61 0.56
CA VAL A 15 -15.77 -16.61 1.09
C VAL A 15 -16.23 -15.16 0.94
N VAL A 16 -16.93 -14.83 -0.16
CA VAL A 16 -17.44 -13.47 -0.38
C VAL A 16 -18.62 -13.17 0.53
N THR A 17 -19.51 -14.15 0.72
CA THR A 17 -20.65 -14.04 1.63
C THR A 17 -20.16 -13.89 3.06
N GLU A 18 -19.28 -14.78 3.53
CA GLU A 18 -18.73 -14.74 4.89
C GLU A 18 -17.96 -13.43 5.15
N PHE A 19 -17.27 -12.90 4.12
CA PHE A 19 -16.63 -11.58 4.19
C PHE A 19 -17.67 -10.47 4.40
N ILE A 20 -18.75 -10.45 3.61
CA ILE A 20 -19.80 -9.44 3.72
C ILE A 20 -20.47 -9.51 5.11
N GLU A 21 -20.79 -10.71 5.60
CA GLU A 21 -21.34 -10.94 6.94
C GLU A 21 -20.41 -10.38 8.02
N GLY A 22 -19.11 -10.68 7.97
CA GLY A 22 -18.13 -10.12 8.89
C GLY A 22 -18.01 -8.59 8.80
N LEU A 23 -18.13 -8.04 7.60
CA LEU A 23 -18.08 -6.60 7.37
C LEU A 23 -19.27 -5.86 8.00
N VAL A 24 -20.49 -6.36 7.82
CA VAL A 24 -21.70 -5.72 8.38
C VAL A 24 -21.80 -5.87 9.89
N GLU A 25 -21.32 -6.98 10.45
CA GLU A 25 -21.19 -7.17 11.90
C GLU A 25 -20.16 -6.21 12.53
N THR A 26 -19.10 -5.86 11.77
CA THR A 26 -18.05 -4.96 12.24
C THR A 26 -18.46 -3.49 12.14
N TYR A 27 -19.12 -3.10 11.05
CA TYR A 27 -19.43 -1.70 10.74
C TYR A 27 -20.94 -1.46 10.68
N GLN A 28 -21.51 -1.00 11.79
CA GLN A 28 -22.96 -0.75 11.97
C GLN A 28 -23.59 0.22 10.95
N GLY A 29 -22.78 1.01 10.24
CA GLY A 29 -23.23 1.88 9.16
C GLY A 29 -23.45 1.17 7.82
N LEU A 30 -23.19 -0.13 7.75
CA LEU A 30 -23.32 -0.96 6.55
C LEU A 30 -24.43 -1.98 6.70
N GLN A 31 -25.05 -2.33 5.57
CA GLN A 31 -26.05 -3.40 5.45
C GLN A 31 -25.73 -4.27 4.25
N TYR A 32 -26.12 -5.54 4.35
CA TYR A 32 -26.12 -6.49 3.25
C TYR A 32 -27.53 -6.53 2.64
N LEU A 33 -27.65 -6.25 1.35
CA LEU A 33 -28.93 -6.31 0.65
C LEU A 33 -29.48 -7.74 0.62
N ASP A 34 -30.69 -7.91 1.15
CA ASP A 34 -31.37 -9.20 1.19
C ASP A 34 -31.85 -9.63 -0.21
N GLY A 35 -31.22 -10.67 -0.74
CA GLY A 35 -31.49 -11.26 -2.06
C GLY A 35 -30.73 -12.58 -2.27
N PHE A 36 -30.47 -13.27 -1.16
CA PHE A 36 -29.60 -14.45 -1.09
C PHE A 36 -30.09 -15.59 -1.99
N PRO A 37 -29.20 -16.37 -2.65
CA PRO A 37 -27.72 -16.34 -2.58
C PRO A 37 -27.02 -15.51 -3.68
N GLU A 38 -27.75 -14.99 -4.66
CA GLU A 38 -27.16 -14.47 -5.90
C GLU A 38 -26.84 -12.96 -5.84
N VAL A 39 -27.44 -12.23 -4.90
CA VAL A 39 -27.20 -10.79 -4.69
C VAL A 39 -26.18 -10.59 -3.58
N LYS A 40 -25.04 -9.98 -3.92
CA LYS A 40 -23.92 -9.70 -3.02
C LYS A 40 -23.63 -8.20 -3.02
N VAL A 41 -24.47 -7.44 -2.32
CA VAL A 41 -24.43 -5.96 -2.32
C VAL A 41 -24.30 -5.42 -0.92
N VAL A 42 -23.23 -4.66 -0.67
CA VAL A 42 -23.04 -3.90 0.57
C VAL A 42 -23.47 -2.46 0.34
N LEU A 43 -24.34 -1.93 1.18
CA LEU A 43 -24.86 -0.57 1.07
C LEU A 43 -24.85 0.16 2.41
N ARG A 44 -24.96 1.49 2.37
CA ARG A 44 -25.08 2.29 3.59
C ARG A 44 -26.42 2.04 4.27
N ALA A 45 -26.40 1.84 5.58
CA ALA A 45 -27.60 1.61 6.38
C ALA A 45 -28.58 2.82 6.42
N ASP A 46 -28.11 4.02 6.09
CA ASP A 46 -28.89 5.26 6.11
C ASP A 46 -29.47 5.63 4.73
N VAL A 47 -29.47 4.71 3.76
CA VAL A 47 -29.93 4.97 2.39
C VAL A 47 -31.04 4.00 1.97
N SER A 48 -32.05 4.56 1.30
CA SER A 48 -33.07 3.83 0.56
C SER A 48 -33.42 4.62 -0.69
N GLY A 49 -33.54 3.96 -1.85
CA GLY A 49 -33.85 4.60 -3.12
C GLY A 49 -35.16 5.42 -3.09
N ALA A 50 -36.11 5.06 -2.23
CA ALA A 50 -37.36 5.79 -2.07
C ALA A 50 -37.18 7.19 -1.44
N THR A 51 -36.15 7.39 -0.61
CA THR A 51 -35.96 8.62 0.17
C THR A 51 -34.63 9.31 -0.07
N TYR A 52 -33.73 8.73 -0.88
CA TYR A 52 -32.41 9.29 -1.12
C TYR A 52 -32.46 10.52 -2.03
N ASP A 53 -31.98 11.65 -1.52
CA ASP A 53 -32.09 12.97 -2.13
C ASP A 53 -30.77 13.47 -2.76
N LYS A 54 -29.76 12.61 -2.83
CA LYS A 54 -28.45 12.88 -3.45
C LYS A 54 -28.18 11.88 -4.57
N VAL A 55 -27.15 12.16 -5.38
CA VAL A 55 -26.65 11.22 -6.38
C VAL A 55 -26.09 9.99 -5.68
N ALA A 56 -26.58 8.80 -6.02
CA ALA A 56 -25.97 7.56 -5.56
C ALA A 56 -24.64 7.31 -6.30
N VAL A 57 -23.60 6.92 -5.59
CA VAL A 57 -22.32 6.52 -6.20
C VAL A 57 -22.13 5.04 -5.95
N ILE A 58 -22.20 4.23 -7.00
CA ILE A 58 -22.03 2.78 -6.91
C ILE A 58 -20.75 2.39 -7.63
N SER A 59 -20.01 1.48 -7.02
CA SER A 59 -18.90 0.81 -7.66
C SER A 59 -18.90 -0.67 -7.26
N GLY A 60 -17.93 -1.44 -7.72
CA GLY A 60 -17.91 -2.88 -7.52
C GLY A 60 -16.95 -3.57 -8.47
N GLY A 61 -17.09 -4.89 -8.56
CA GLY A 61 -16.20 -5.76 -9.32
C GLY A 61 -16.05 -7.10 -8.63
N GLY A 62 -15.09 -7.92 -9.09
CA GLY A 62 -14.75 -9.15 -8.40
C GLY A 62 -14.22 -8.92 -6.99
N SER A 63 -14.49 -9.86 -6.09
CA SER A 63 -13.92 -9.84 -4.74
C SER A 63 -12.46 -10.28 -4.73
N GLY A 64 -11.78 -10.09 -3.59
CA GLY A 64 -10.35 -10.37 -3.43
C GLY A 64 -9.46 -9.14 -3.52
N HIS A 65 -10.05 -7.94 -3.51
CA HIS A 65 -9.36 -6.65 -3.52
C HIS A 65 -9.57 -5.84 -2.24
N GLU A 66 -10.08 -6.49 -1.19
CA GLU A 66 -10.50 -5.85 0.05
C GLU A 66 -9.34 -5.01 0.64
N PRO A 67 -9.62 -3.77 1.13
CA PRO A 67 -10.95 -3.23 1.41
C PRO A 67 -11.73 -2.73 0.18
N ALA A 68 -11.16 -2.71 -1.02
CA ALA A 68 -11.90 -2.34 -2.22
C ALA A 68 -12.95 -3.42 -2.57
N GLN A 69 -14.21 -3.09 -2.83
CA GLN A 69 -14.82 -1.76 -2.78
C GLN A 69 -15.70 -1.54 -1.53
N ALA A 70 -16.13 -2.62 -0.87
CA ALA A 70 -17.10 -2.58 0.23
C ALA A 70 -16.62 -1.79 1.46
N GLY A 71 -15.32 -1.79 1.74
CA GLY A 71 -14.72 -0.98 2.81
C GLY A 71 -14.75 0.54 2.55
N TYR A 72 -15.13 0.95 1.34
CA TYR A 72 -15.30 2.33 0.92
C TYR A 72 -16.78 2.78 0.86
N VAL A 73 -17.71 1.92 1.29
CA VAL A 73 -19.13 2.28 1.44
C VAL A 73 -19.29 3.14 2.69
N GLY A 74 -19.89 4.32 2.52
CA GLY A 74 -20.06 5.30 3.59
C GLY A 74 -20.39 6.69 3.06
N GLU A 75 -21.01 7.52 3.90
CA GLU A 75 -21.27 8.93 3.56
C GLU A 75 -19.99 9.64 3.11
N GLY A 76 -20.04 10.43 2.03
CA GLY A 76 -18.88 11.12 1.47
C GLY A 76 -17.98 10.28 0.55
N LEU A 77 -18.35 9.01 0.30
CA LEU A 77 -17.64 8.09 -0.59
C LEU A 77 -18.65 7.22 -1.39
N LEU A 78 -18.65 5.89 -1.30
CA LEU A 78 -19.61 5.06 -2.04
C LEU A 78 -20.95 4.93 -1.30
N THR A 79 -22.04 4.94 -2.05
CA THR A 79 -23.39 4.62 -1.56
C THR A 79 -23.61 3.12 -1.41
N ALA A 80 -23.13 2.35 -2.39
CA ALA A 80 -23.15 0.89 -2.36
C ALA A 80 -21.96 0.31 -3.14
N SER A 81 -21.63 -0.95 -2.83
CA SER A 81 -20.63 -1.76 -3.49
C SER A 81 -21.27 -3.08 -3.95
N ILE A 82 -21.08 -3.42 -5.23
CA ILE A 82 -21.54 -4.69 -5.81
C ILE A 82 -20.35 -5.67 -5.83
N CYS A 83 -20.44 -6.73 -5.05
CA CYS A 83 -19.38 -7.74 -4.91
C CYS A 83 -19.66 -8.93 -5.83
N GLY A 84 -18.79 -9.20 -6.79
CA GLY A 84 -18.79 -10.45 -7.53
C GLY A 84 -18.08 -11.57 -6.77
N ASP A 85 -17.94 -12.73 -7.40
CA ASP A 85 -17.07 -13.78 -6.86
C ASP A 85 -15.59 -13.37 -6.95
N VAL A 86 -14.69 -14.16 -6.36
CA VAL A 86 -13.26 -13.84 -6.32
C VAL A 86 -12.71 -13.70 -7.74
N PHE A 87 -12.25 -12.49 -8.07
CA PHE A 87 -11.76 -12.06 -9.39
C PHE A 87 -12.74 -12.26 -10.56
N ALA A 88 -14.04 -12.32 -10.28
CA ALA A 88 -15.08 -12.41 -11.29
C ALA A 88 -16.09 -11.27 -11.11
N SER A 89 -16.37 -10.56 -12.20
CA SER A 89 -17.32 -9.45 -12.21
C SER A 89 -18.71 -9.85 -11.66
N PRO A 90 -19.41 -8.99 -10.91
CA PRO A 90 -20.76 -9.28 -10.43
C PRO A 90 -21.74 -9.46 -11.60
N THR A 91 -22.82 -10.19 -11.35
CA THR A 91 -23.89 -10.40 -12.32
C THR A 91 -24.67 -9.10 -12.56
N VAL A 92 -25.27 -8.99 -13.75
CA VAL A 92 -26.16 -7.87 -14.13
C VAL A 92 -27.28 -7.69 -13.10
N ASP A 93 -27.89 -8.78 -12.65
CA ASP A 93 -29.00 -8.76 -11.69
C ASP A 93 -28.57 -8.23 -10.32
N SER A 94 -27.37 -8.58 -9.84
CA SER A 94 -26.84 -8.04 -8.58
C SER A 94 -26.55 -6.54 -8.69
N ILE A 95 -26.05 -6.08 -9.84
CA ILE A 95 -25.81 -4.65 -10.09
C ILE A 95 -27.14 -3.88 -10.12
N LEU A 96 -28.14 -4.40 -10.85
CA LEU A 96 -29.49 -3.83 -10.89
C LEU A 96 -30.15 -3.78 -9.51
N ALA A 97 -30.02 -4.84 -8.71
CA ALA A 97 -30.52 -4.88 -7.35
C ALA A 97 -29.91 -3.73 -6.51
N GLY A 98 -28.60 -3.52 -6.61
CA GLY A 98 -27.92 -2.40 -5.97
C GLY A 98 -28.43 -1.04 -6.45
N ILE A 99 -28.55 -0.84 -7.77
CA ILE A 99 -29.10 0.41 -8.36
C ILE A 99 -30.50 0.69 -7.79
N ARG A 100 -31.41 -0.28 -7.88
CA ARG A 100 -32.79 -0.14 -7.38
C ARG A 100 -32.86 0.14 -5.88
N ALA A 101 -31.95 -0.45 -5.10
CA ALA A 101 -31.94 -0.30 -3.65
C ALA A 101 -31.55 1.12 -3.19
N VAL A 102 -30.66 1.81 -3.91
CA VAL A 102 -30.07 3.07 -3.41
C VAL A 102 -30.29 4.30 -4.29
N THR A 103 -30.84 4.14 -5.50
CA THR A 103 -30.97 5.25 -6.45
C THR A 103 -32.30 5.99 -6.28
N GLY A 104 -32.22 7.26 -5.88
CA GLY A 104 -33.36 8.18 -5.83
C GLY A 104 -33.49 9.07 -7.08
N PRO A 105 -34.34 10.12 -7.03
CA PRO A 105 -34.65 11.00 -8.19
C PRO A 105 -33.46 11.76 -8.78
N MET A 106 -32.38 11.93 -7.99
CA MET A 106 -31.12 12.55 -8.41
C MET A 106 -30.27 11.65 -9.30
N GLY A 107 -30.57 10.34 -9.35
CA GLY A 107 -29.87 9.38 -10.19
C GLY A 107 -28.64 8.75 -9.54
N CYS A 108 -27.90 7.98 -10.34
CA CYS A 108 -26.77 7.18 -9.91
C CYS A 108 -25.60 7.30 -10.87
N LEU A 109 -24.39 7.48 -10.31
CA LEU A 109 -23.14 7.30 -11.02
C LEU A 109 -22.60 5.90 -10.75
N LEU A 110 -22.33 5.14 -11.82
CA LEU A 110 -21.56 3.91 -11.76
C LEU A 110 -20.08 4.21 -12.04
N VAL A 111 -19.19 3.94 -11.08
CA VAL A 111 -17.74 3.98 -11.29
C VAL A 111 -17.25 2.56 -11.51
N VAL A 112 -16.69 2.28 -12.68
CA VAL A 112 -16.39 0.91 -13.15
C VAL A 112 -14.90 0.78 -13.42
N THR A 113 -14.25 -0.22 -12.83
CA THR A 113 -12.86 -0.57 -13.17
C THR A 113 -12.80 -1.09 -14.60
N ASN A 114 -11.80 -0.68 -15.38
CA ASN A 114 -11.74 -1.04 -16.80
C ASN A 114 -11.24 -2.48 -17.01
N TYR A 115 -12.12 -3.43 -16.73
CA TYR A 115 -12.01 -4.84 -17.06
C TYR A 115 -13.19 -5.26 -17.92
N THR A 116 -12.96 -6.13 -18.90
CA THR A 116 -14.00 -6.50 -19.88
C THR A 116 -15.27 -7.02 -19.21
N GLY A 117 -15.15 -7.88 -18.20
CA GLY A 117 -16.31 -8.39 -17.45
C GLY A 117 -17.11 -7.27 -16.78
N ASP A 118 -16.42 -6.37 -16.08
CA ASP A 118 -17.05 -5.24 -15.38
C ASP A 118 -17.72 -4.28 -16.37
N CYS A 119 -17.02 -3.87 -17.43
CA CYS A 119 -17.57 -2.97 -18.44
C CYS A 119 -18.83 -3.54 -19.12
N LEU A 120 -18.85 -4.85 -19.40
CA LEU A 120 -20.02 -5.50 -20.01
C LEU A 120 -21.19 -5.63 -19.03
N ASN A 121 -20.95 -6.13 -17.82
CA ASN A 121 -22.01 -6.36 -16.83
C ASN A 121 -22.61 -5.05 -16.32
N PHE A 122 -21.77 -4.07 -15.93
CA PHE A 122 -22.25 -2.75 -15.50
C PHE A 122 -22.87 -1.97 -16.66
N GLY A 123 -22.34 -2.10 -17.88
CA GLY A 123 -22.91 -1.47 -19.07
C GLY A 123 -24.32 -1.97 -19.36
N LEU A 124 -24.53 -3.29 -19.36
CA LEU A 124 -25.85 -3.89 -19.57
C LEU A 124 -26.83 -3.53 -18.43
N ALA A 125 -26.37 -3.57 -17.17
CA ALA A 125 -27.17 -3.14 -16.03
C ALA A 125 -27.57 -1.66 -16.11
N ALA A 126 -26.67 -0.78 -16.59
CA ALA A 126 -26.97 0.63 -16.80
C ALA A 126 -28.07 0.84 -17.85
N GLU A 127 -28.00 0.14 -18.99
CA GLU A 127 -29.05 0.24 -20.02
C GLU A 127 -30.40 -0.28 -19.51
N GLN A 128 -30.40 -1.39 -18.77
CA GLN A 128 -31.63 -1.94 -18.18
C GLN A 128 -32.22 -0.98 -17.13
N ALA A 129 -31.39 -0.42 -16.24
CA ALA A 129 -31.82 0.58 -15.26
C ALA A 129 -32.37 1.86 -15.93
N ARG A 130 -31.78 2.32 -17.03
CA ARG A 130 -32.33 3.44 -17.82
C ARG A 130 -33.69 3.11 -18.41
N SER A 131 -33.89 1.88 -18.89
CA SER A 131 -35.19 1.41 -19.38
C SER A 131 -36.27 1.34 -18.28
N GLU A 132 -35.86 1.15 -17.01
CA GLU A 132 -36.72 1.22 -15.82
C GLU A 132 -36.99 2.65 -15.34
N GLY A 133 -36.38 3.66 -15.98
CA GLY A 133 -36.58 5.08 -15.66
C GLY A 133 -35.54 5.68 -14.70
N TYR A 134 -34.50 4.95 -14.31
CA TYR A 134 -33.41 5.50 -13.52
C TYR A 134 -32.48 6.38 -14.37
N LYS A 135 -32.01 7.48 -13.78
CA LYS A 135 -30.96 8.32 -14.39
C LYS A 135 -29.60 7.73 -14.04
N ILE A 136 -28.89 7.19 -15.03
CA ILE A 136 -27.61 6.50 -14.84
C ILE A 136 -26.53 7.13 -15.71
N GLU A 137 -25.45 7.57 -15.06
CA GLU A 137 -24.17 7.90 -15.71
C GLU A 137 -23.12 6.84 -15.38
N THR A 138 -22.08 6.73 -16.21
CA THR A 138 -21.01 5.74 -16.01
C THR A 138 -19.64 6.35 -16.30
N VAL A 139 -18.70 6.12 -15.39
CA VAL A 139 -17.29 6.48 -15.56
C VAL A 139 -16.45 5.21 -15.48
N ILE A 140 -15.74 4.92 -16.56
CA ILE A 140 -14.80 3.80 -16.63
C ILE A 140 -13.42 4.31 -16.22
N VAL A 141 -12.81 3.68 -15.21
CA VAL A 141 -11.48 4.02 -14.70
C VAL A 141 -10.45 3.04 -15.24
N GLY A 142 -9.56 3.57 -16.09
CA GLY A 142 -8.38 2.87 -16.58
C GLY A 142 -7.13 3.68 -16.25
N ASP A 143 -6.58 3.47 -15.06
CA ASP A 143 -5.43 4.21 -14.52
C ASP A 143 -4.10 3.47 -14.66
N ASP A 144 -4.08 2.20 -15.05
CA ASP A 144 -2.84 1.44 -15.26
C ASP A 144 -1.96 2.03 -16.38
N CYS A 145 -0.68 2.27 -16.07
CA CYS A 145 0.34 2.79 -16.98
C CYS A 145 1.38 1.72 -17.39
N ALA A 146 1.24 0.48 -16.92
CA ALA A 146 2.21 -0.58 -17.19
C ALA A 146 2.30 -0.98 -18.66
N LEU A 147 1.15 -1.14 -19.32
CA LEU A 147 1.06 -1.65 -20.68
C LEU A 147 1.02 -0.49 -21.69
N PRO A 148 1.65 -0.62 -22.87
CA PRO A 148 1.59 0.40 -23.92
C PRO A 148 0.22 0.46 -24.59
N LYS A 149 -0.11 1.62 -25.19
CA LYS A 149 -1.41 1.87 -25.86
C LYS A 149 -1.75 0.86 -26.97
N SER A 150 -0.74 0.24 -27.56
CA SER A 150 -0.89 -0.73 -28.64
C SER A 150 -1.31 -2.14 -28.18
N GLN A 151 -1.33 -2.41 -26.88
CA GLN A 151 -1.58 -3.74 -26.35
C GLN A 151 -3.02 -3.84 -25.80
N GLY A 152 -3.92 -4.42 -26.61
CA GLY A 152 -5.29 -4.78 -26.21
C GLY A 152 -6.38 -3.84 -26.74
N ILE A 153 -7.57 -4.41 -26.99
CA ILE A 153 -8.77 -3.66 -27.45
C ILE A 153 -9.46 -2.94 -26.29
N ALA A 154 -9.29 -3.45 -25.05
CA ALA A 154 -10.01 -2.98 -23.86
C ALA A 154 -9.41 -1.72 -23.21
N GLY A 155 -8.24 -1.24 -23.62
CA GLY A 155 -7.57 -0.09 -23.01
C GLY A 155 -6.82 -0.42 -21.70
N ARG A 156 -6.54 0.60 -20.89
CA ARG A 156 -5.78 0.50 -19.62
C ARG A 156 -6.61 -0.17 -18.54
N ARG A 157 -6.04 -1.09 -17.74
CA ARG A 157 -6.71 -1.70 -16.59
C ARG A 157 -7.06 -0.66 -15.52
N GLY A 158 -8.12 -0.89 -14.75
CA GLY A 158 -8.46 -0.11 -13.56
C GLY A 158 -7.83 -0.72 -12.30
N LEU A 159 -7.02 0.05 -11.58
CA LEU A 159 -6.26 -0.35 -10.40
C LEU A 159 -6.55 0.61 -9.23
N ALA A 160 -5.61 0.72 -8.28
CA ALA A 160 -5.78 1.45 -7.01
C ALA A 160 -6.14 2.95 -7.17
N GLY A 161 -5.82 3.58 -8.30
CA GLY A 161 -6.22 4.97 -8.58
C GLY A 161 -7.73 5.16 -8.63
N THR A 162 -8.50 4.09 -8.89
CA THR A 162 -9.97 4.07 -8.81
C THR A 162 -10.48 4.54 -7.45
N ILE A 163 -9.76 4.27 -6.36
CA ILE A 163 -10.17 4.66 -5.01
C ILE A 163 -10.14 6.19 -4.84
N LEU A 164 -9.17 6.87 -5.47
CA LEU A 164 -9.12 8.33 -5.50
C LEU A 164 -10.28 8.91 -6.32
N VAL A 165 -10.64 8.27 -7.44
CA VAL A 165 -11.79 8.65 -8.28
C VAL A 165 -13.10 8.49 -7.49
N ASN A 166 -13.28 7.37 -6.80
CA ASN A 166 -14.43 7.12 -5.94
C ASN A 166 -14.56 8.18 -4.84
N LYS A 167 -13.43 8.60 -4.25
CA LYS A 167 -13.44 9.66 -3.23
C LYS A 167 -13.90 11.00 -3.79
N VAL A 168 -13.43 11.37 -4.98
CA VAL A 168 -13.86 12.60 -5.64
C VAL A 168 -15.35 12.54 -5.95
N ALA A 169 -15.81 11.46 -6.59
CA ALA A 169 -17.22 11.25 -6.92
C ALA A 169 -18.12 11.33 -5.67
N GLY A 170 -17.76 10.60 -4.62
CA GLY A 170 -18.52 10.57 -3.38
C GLY A 170 -18.54 11.90 -2.63
N ALA A 171 -17.44 12.66 -2.65
CA ALA A 171 -17.40 13.99 -2.03
C ALA A 171 -18.31 14.99 -2.77
N VAL A 172 -18.30 14.96 -4.11
CA VAL A 172 -19.13 15.83 -4.94
C VAL A 172 -20.62 15.45 -4.79
N ALA A 173 -20.94 14.16 -4.77
CA ALA A 173 -22.29 13.67 -4.52
C ALA A 173 -22.79 14.03 -3.11
N ALA A 174 -21.95 13.89 -2.09
CA ALA A 174 -22.30 14.24 -0.71
C ALA A 174 -22.55 15.75 -0.52
N ALA A 175 -21.89 16.59 -1.31
CA ALA A 175 -22.13 18.02 -1.39
C ALA A 175 -23.45 18.40 -2.11
N GLY A 176 -24.19 17.42 -2.64
CA GLY A 176 -25.52 17.62 -3.22
C GLY A 176 -25.52 18.12 -4.67
N LEU A 177 -24.41 17.97 -5.40
CA LEU A 177 -24.33 18.37 -6.81
C LEU A 177 -25.11 17.41 -7.72
N SER A 178 -25.36 17.85 -8.95
CA SER A 178 -26.14 17.09 -9.93
C SER A 178 -25.40 15.85 -10.43
N LEU A 179 -26.12 14.87 -10.98
CA LEU A 179 -25.51 13.66 -11.57
C LEU A 179 -24.49 14.00 -12.65
N ALA A 180 -24.75 15.02 -13.47
CA ALA A 180 -23.84 15.47 -14.52
C ALA A 180 -22.54 16.04 -13.95
N ASP A 181 -22.62 16.83 -12.87
CA ASP A 181 -21.44 17.39 -12.20
C ASP A 181 -20.61 16.29 -11.51
N VAL A 182 -21.27 15.36 -10.83
CA VAL A 182 -20.61 14.20 -10.20
C VAL A 182 -19.89 13.34 -11.24
N ALA A 183 -20.54 13.05 -12.37
CA ALA A 183 -19.94 12.29 -13.47
C ALA A 183 -18.76 13.05 -14.12
N SER A 184 -18.90 14.36 -14.32
CA SER A 184 -17.85 15.23 -14.87
C SER A 184 -16.61 15.24 -13.98
N GLU A 185 -16.77 15.44 -12.67
CA GLU A 185 -15.66 15.47 -11.72
C GLU A 185 -15.00 14.10 -11.55
N ALA A 186 -15.78 13.01 -11.53
CA ALA A 186 -15.25 11.65 -11.51
C ALA A 186 -14.43 11.34 -12.78
N LYS A 187 -14.96 11.71 -13.95
CA LYS A 187 -14.25 11.56 -15.24
C LYS A 187 -12.95 12.37 -15.24
N ARG A 188 -13.01 13.64 -14.83
CA ARG A 188 -11.84 14.51 -14.71
C ARG A 188 -10.76 13.90 -13.80
N ALA A 189 -11.16 13.34 -12.64
CA ALA A 189 -10.25 12.64 -11.74
C ALA A 189 -9.61 11.39 -12.40
N SER A 190 -10.40 10.61 -13.16
CA SER A 190 -9.92 9.42 -13.85
C SER A 190 -8.88 9.71 -14.94
N GLU A 191 -8.99 10.86 -15.61
CA GLU A 191 -8.08 11.28 -16.70
C GLU A 191 -6.72 11.78 -16.18
N VAL A 192 -6.63 12.09 -14.89
CA VAL A 192 -5.43 12.70 -14.29
C VAL A 192 -4.76 11.82 -13.23
N VAL A 193 -5.13 10.54 -13.18
CA VAL A 193 -4.53 9.53 -12.31
C VAL A 193 -3.86 8.42 -13.11
N GLY A 194 -2.66 8.04 -12.67
CA GLY A 194 -1.86 6.99 -13.27
C GLY A 194 -1.27 6.08 -12.21
N THR A 195 -1.31 4.78 -12.46
CA THR A 195 -0.91 3.74 -11.52
C THR A 195 -0.01 2.72 -12.20
N MET A 196 0.97 2.19 -11.48
CA MET A 196 1.68 0.99 -11.90
C MET A 196 2.04 0.14 -10.68
N GLY A 197 1.78 -1.17 -10.79
CA GLY A 197 2.07 -2.18 -9.78
C GLY A 197 3.41 -2.88 -9.99
N VAL A 198 3.92 -3.48 -8.93
CA VAL A 198 5.06 -4.40 -8.92
C VAL A 198 4.76 -5.53 -7.94
N ALA A 199 4.94 -6.77 -8.40
CA ALA A 199 4.67 -7.97 -7.60
C ALA A 199 5.95 -8.78 -7.37
N LEU A 200 6.11 -9.30 -6.16
CA LEU A 200 7.16 -10.23 -5.73
C LEU A 200 6.65 -11.67 -5.67
N SER A 201 5.33 -11.85 -5.64
CA SER A 201 4.65 -13.13 -5.78
C SER A 201 3.33 -12.95 -6.51
N VAL A 202 2.77 -14.04 -7.04
CA VAL A 202 1.35 -14.08 -7.41
C VAL A 202 0.50 -14.34 -6.16
N CYS A 203 -0.80 -14.07 -6.24
CA CYS A 203 -1.75 -14.41 -5.19
C CYS A 203 -2.18 -15.88 -5.26
N THR A 204 -2.71 -16.37 -4.14
CA THR A 204 -3.30 -17.70 -4.02
C THR A 204 -4.82 -17.55 -4.09
N LEU A 205 -5.51 -18.27 -4.99
CA LEU A 205 -6.97 -18.28 -5.02
C LEU A 205 -7.55 -19.19 -3.91
N PRO A 206 -8.71 -18.87 -3.32
CA PRO A 206 -9.40 -19.77 -2.38
C PRO A 206 -9.60 -21.17 -2.95
N GLY A 207 -9.23 -22.19 -2.17
CA GLY A 207 -9.34 -23.59 -2.59
C GLY A 207 -8.31 -24.05 -3.64
N GLN A 208 -7.40 -23.18 -4.08
CA GLN A 208 -6.38 -23.51 -5.08
C GLN A 208 -4.96 -23.49 -4.48
N VAL A 209 -4.02 -24.10 -5.21
CA VAL A 209 -2.59 -24.02 -4.92
C VAL A 209 -2.02 -22.73 -5.49
N THR A 210 -1.08 -22.12 -4.78
CA THR A 210 -0.36 -20.92 -5.26
C THR A 210 0.38 -21.23 -6.55
N SER A 211 0.22 -20.38 -7.57
CA SER A 211 0.96 -20.51 -8.83
C SER A 211 2.45 -20.18 -8.61
N ASP A 212 3.34 -20.92 -9.27
CA ASP A 212 4.79 -20.75 -9.21
C ASP A 212 5.37 -19.95 -10.40
N ARG A 213 4.50 -19.38 -11.26
CA ARG A 213 4.86 -18.70 -12.52
C ARG A 213 6.01 -17.69 -12.40
N LEU A 214 6.09 -16.95 -11.29
CA LEU A 214 7.11 -15.93 -11.12
C LEU A 214 8.48 -16.51 -10.76
N GLY A 215 8.52 -17.64 -10.04
CA GLY A 215 9.75 -18.27 -9.57
C GLY A 215 10.49 -17.51 -8.46
N PRO A 216 11.51 -18.12 -7.84
CA PRO A 216 12.29 -17.50 -6.77
C PRO A 216 13.20 -16.38 -7.30
N GLY A 217 13.35 -15.30 -6.52
CA GLY A 217 14.25 -14.19 -6.84
C GLY A 217 13.80 -13.29 -7.99
N LYS A 218 12.57 -13.47 -8.48
CA LYS A 218 11.98 -12.65 -9.54
C LYS A 218 10.95 -11.68 -8.99
N MET A 219 10.68 -10.65 -9.79
CA MET A 219 9.61 -9.69 -9.61
C MET A 219 8.94 -9.41 -10.95
N GLU A 220 7.65 -9.08 -10.93
CA GLU A 220 6.88 -8.75 -12.13
C GLU A 220 6.45 -7.29 -12.10
N LEU A 221 6.86 -6.57 -13.14
CA LEU A 221 6.56 -5.16 -13.35
C LEU A 221 5.23 -5.03 -14.06
N GLY A 222 4.29 -4.29 -13.46
CA GLY A 222 2.99 -4.04 -14.03
C GLY A 222 2.02 -5.21 -13.98
N LEU A 223 2.20 -6.15 -13.04
CA LEU A 223 1.27 -7.25 -12.84
C LEU A 223 -0.13 -6.71 -12.46
N GLY A 224 -1.19 -7.31 -13.03
CA GLY A 224 -2.58 -6.90 -12.79
C GLY A 224 -3.16 -7.44 -11.48
N ILE A 225 -4.21 -6.80 -10.95
CA ILE A 225 -4.79 -7.18 -9.65
C ILE A 225 -5.48 -8.54 -9.63
N HIS A 226 -5.71 -9.20 -10.76
CA HIS A 226 -6.21 -10.58 -10.80
C HIS A 226 -5.10 -11.60 -11.13
N GLY A 227 -3.83 -11.20 -11.06
CA GLY A 227 -2.69 -12.05 -11.39
C GLY A 227 -2.33 -12.07 -12.88
N GLU A 228 -2.94 -11.19 -13.69
CA GLU A 228 -2.66 -11.12 -15.12
C GLU A 228 -1.21 -10.72 -15.39
N PRO A 229 -0.58 -11.26 -16.44
CA PRO A 229 0.79 -10.93 -16.80
C PRO A 229 1.02 -9.42 -16.88
N GLY A 230 2.16 -9.00 -16.34
CA GLY A 230 2.61 -7.63 -16.40
C GLY A 230 3.35 -7.29 -17.68
N ALA A 231 3.98 -6.12 -17.68
CA ALA A 231 4.81 -5.66 -18.78
C ALA A 231 6.12 -6.45 -18.90
N ALA A 232 6.71 -6.87 -17.78
CA ALA A 232 7.96 -7.62 -17.76
C ALA A 232 8.17 -8.40 -16.46
N VAL A 233 8.88 -9.53 -16.56
CA VAL A 233 9.46 -10.25 -15.41
C VAL A 233 10.95 -9.92 -15.35
N ALA A 234 11.45 -9.55 -14.18
CA ALA A 234 12.83 -9.18 -13.94
C ALA A 234 13.38 -9.83 -12.67
N ASP A 235 14.71 -9.83 -12.52
CA ASP A 235 15.35 -10.18 -11.24
C ASP A 235 14.97 -9.16 -10.17
N LEU A 236 14.85 -9.63 -8.92
CA LEU A 236 14.58 -8.77 -7.76
C LEU A 236 15.59 -7.63 -7.70
N GLN A 237 15.09 -6.39 -7.61
CA GLN A 237 15.91 -5.18 -7.55
C GLN A 237 15.76 -4.44 -6.21
N PRO A 238 16.76 -3.64 -5.82
CA PRO A 238 16.59 -2.69 -4.73
C PRO A 238 15.40 -1.76 -4.98
N VAL A 239 14.62 -1.49 -3.93
CA VAL A 239 13.39 -0.68 -4.00
C VAL A 239 13.60 0.71 -4.63
N ASP A 240 14.78 1.32 -4.48
CA ASP A 240 15.09 2.61 -5.11
C ASP A 240 15.04 2.54 -6.65
N VAL A 241 15.58 1.45 -7.22
CA VAL A 241 15.57 1.16 -8.66
C VAL A 241 14.14 0.89 -9.13
N VAL A 242 13.40 0.09 -8.38
CA VAL A 242 11.99 -0.25 -8.66
C VAL A 242 11.13 1.01 -8.69
N VAL A 243 11.22 1.85 -7.66
CA VAL A 243 10.49 3.11 -7.58
C VAL A 243 10.85 4.03 -8.75
N THR A 244 12.13 4.20 -9.07
CA THR A 244 12.53 5.01 -10.23
C THR A 244 11.91 4.49 -11.53
N HIS A 245 11.91 3.18 -11.75
CA HIS A 245 11.28 2.59 -12.93
C HIS A 245 9.77 2.86 -12.99
N VAL A 246 9.06 2.60 -11.90
CA VAL A 246 7.60 2.82 -11.78
C VAL A 246 7.25 4.29 -12.03
N LEU A 247 7.99 5.22 -11.41
CA LEU A 247 7.76 6.65 -11.59
C LEU A 247 7.97 7.10 -13.04
N LYS A 248 9.04 6.66 -13.69
CA LYS A 248 9.28 6.98 -15.10
C LYS A 248 8.17 6.44 -15.98
N GLN A 249 7.74 5.19 -15.77
CA GLN A 249 6.66 4.61 -16.56
C GLN A 249 5.35 5.41 -16.41
N ILE A 250 4.98 5.83 -15.19
CA ILE A 250 3.77 6.64 -14.99
C ILE A 250 3.90 8.03 -15.64
N LEU A 251 5.03 8.70 -15.46
CA LEU A 251 5.20 10.11 -15.84
C LEU A 251 5.61 10.32 -17.32
N GLU A 252 6.25 9.34 -17.95
CA GLU A 252 6.77 9.44 -19.32
C GLU A 252 5.89 8.72 -20.35
N SER A 253 4.92 7.89 -19.93
CA SER A 253 4.00 7.16 -20.82
C SER A 253 2.96 8.03 -21.54
N ASN A 254 2.87 9.32 -21.22
CA ASN A 254 1.88 10.27 -21.75
C ASN A 254 0.41 9.83 -21.54
N TYR A 255 0.15 8.99 -20.55
CA TYR A 255 -1.20 8.64 -20.13
C TYR A 255 -1.84 9.73 -19.26
N VAL A 256 -1.03 10.42 -18.46
CA VAL A 256 -1.47 11.45 -17.53
C VAL A 256 -0.77 12.78 -17.82
N PRO A 257 -1.47 13.92 -17.71
CA PRO A 257 -0.89 15.24 -18.02
C PRO A 257 -0.10 15.81 -16.84
N ILE A 258 0.86 15.05 -16.31
CA ILE A 258 1.71 15.43 -15.17
C ILE A 258 3.05 15.93 -15.68
N THR A 259 3.35 17.19 -15.40
CA THR A 259 4.64 17.81 -15.75
C THR A 259 5.24 18.53 -14.53
N ARG A 260 6.53 18.85 -14.62
CA ARG A 260 7.27 19.59 -13.59
C ARG A 260 6.49 20.83 -13.14
N GLY A 261 6.47 21.07 -11.82
CA GLY A 261 5.73 22.16 -11.19
C GLY A 261 4.26 21.86 -10.89
N ASN A 262 3.73 20.71 -11.35
CA ASN A 262 2.37 20.29 -10.99
C ASN A 262 2.30 19.84 -9.52
N ARG A 263 1.12 20.01 -8.93
CA ARG A 263 0.76 19.49 -7.61
C ARG A 263 0.20 18.08 -7.78
N VAL A 264 0.60 17.16 -6.92
CA VAL A 264 0.19 15.76 -6.99
C VAL A 264 -0.19 15.20 -5.63
N VAL A 265 -1.08 14.22 -5.66
CA VAL A 265 -1.34 13.30 -4.55
C VAL A 265 -0.71 11.96 -4.89
N LEU A 266 -0.06 11.36 -3.89
CA LEU A 266 0.61 10.07 -3.99
C LEU A 266 -0.15 9.03 -3.17
N MET A 267 -0.38 7.85 -3.74
CA MET A 267 -0.81 6.66 -3.01
C MET A 267 0.21 5.53 -3.23
N ILE A 268 0.74 5.00 -2.13
CA ILE A 268 1.52 3.77 -2.07
C ILE A 268 0.58 2.68 -1.54
N ASN A 269 0.15 1.81 -2.45
CA ASN A 269 -0.83 0.77 -2.18
C ASN A 269 -0.15 -0.59 -2.06
N GLY A 270 -0.33 -1.30 -0.93
CA GLY A 270 0.07 -2.68 -0.77
C GLY A 270 -0.90 -3.64 -1.47
N LEU A 271 -0.38 -4.67 -2.13
CA LEU A 271 -1.19 -5.64 -2.86
C LEU A 271 -1.71 -6.80 -1.99
N GLY A 272 -1.54 -6.73 -0.66
CA GLY A 272 -2.02 -7.74 0.27
C GLY A 272 -1.00 -8.08 1.35
N ALA A 273 -0.02 -8.92 1.00
CA ALA A 273 0.93 -9.51 1.94
C ALA A 273 2.23 -8.71 2.14
N THR A 274 2.29 -7.47 1.66
CA THR A 274 3.46 -6.58 1.84
C THR A 274 3.41 -5.88 3.19
N PRO A 275 4.41 -6.06 4.06
CA PRO A 275 4.46 -5.38 5.36
C PRO A 275 4.46 -3.86 5.23
N VAL A 276 3.83 -3.18 6.19
CA VAL A 276 3.82 -1.70 6.26
C VAL A 276 5.24 -1.11 6.27
N MET A 277 6.21 -1.81 6.85
CA MET A 277 7.62 -1.40 6.82
C MET A 277 8.13 -1.23 5.39
N GLU A 278 7.86 -2.19 4.51
CA GLU A 278 8.28 -2.14 3.11
C GLU A 278 7.54 -1.04 2.35
N LEU A 279 6.25 -0.85 2.60
CA LEU A 279 5.47 0.25 2.02
C LEU A 279 6.00 1.63 2.45
N MET A 280 6.42 1.77 3.71
CA MET A 280 7.02 3.01 4.22
C MET A 280 8.41 3.25 3.63
N ILE A 281 9.20 2.20 3.39
CA ILE A 281 10.46 2.31 2.65
C ILE A 281 10.18 2.80 1.23
N ALA A 282 9.21 2.22 0.52
CA ALA A 282 8.82 2.66 -0.82
C ALA A 282 8.37 4.14 -0.81
N ALA A 283 7.49 4.54 0.12
CA ALA A 283 7.07 5.94 0.29
C ALA A 283 8.26 6.88 0.55
N GLY A 284 9.19 6.46 1.41
CA GLY A 284 10.41 7.20 1.74
C GLY A 284 11.38 7.36 0.57
N LYS A 285 11.28 6.54 -0.48
CA LYS A 285 11.98 6.73 -1.75
C LYS A 285 11.17 7.53 -2.76
N THR A 286 9.88 7.27 -2.87
CA THR A 286 9.00 7.89 -3.86
C THR A 286 8.84 9.40 -3.64
N VAL A 287 8.59 9.83 -2.40
CA VAL A 287 8.32 11.27 -2.12
C VAL A 287 9.53 12.16 -2.47
N PRO A 288 10.77 11.87 -2.02
CA PRO A 288 11.92 12.68 -2.41
C PRO A 288 12.17 12.66 -3.93
N LYS A 289 12.02 11.52 -4.61
CA LYS A 289 12.20 11.43 -6.07
C LYS A 289 11.21 12.31 -6.81
N LEU A 290 9.92 12.27 -6.44
CA LEU A 290 8.90 13.14 -7.03
C LEU A 290 9.24 14.63 -6.85
N GLN A 291 9.67 15.04 -5.66
CA GLN A 291 9.95 16.44 -5.35
C GLN A 291 11.28 16.95 -5.95
N LEU A 292 12.35 16.16 -5.86
CA LEU A 292 13.70 16.60 -6.20
C LEU A 292 14.08 16.28 -7.65
N GLU A 293 13.74 15.08 -8.14
CA GLU A 293 14.11 14.63 -9.48
C GLU A 293 13.05 15.05 -10.52
N PHE A 294 11.77 14.83 -10.23
CA PHE A 294 10.66 15.16 -11.15
C PHE A 294 10.10 16.58 -10.94
N GLY A 295 10.48 17.26 -9.86
CA GLY A 295 10.07 18.64 -9.55
C GLY A 295 8.57 18.82 -9.36
N LEU A 296 7.91 17.85 -8.72
CA LEU A 296 6.48 17.84 -8.42
C LEU A 296 6.23 18.23 -6.95
N LEU A 297 5.12 18.93 -6.69
CA LEU A 297 4.73 19.27 -5.31
C LEU A 297 3.80 18.16 -4.76
N VAL A 298 4.29 17.36 -3.82
CA VAL A 298 3.53 16.25 -3.23
C VAL A 298 2.67 16.75 -2.06
N GLU A 299 1.39 16.95 -2.30
CA GLU A 299 0.42 17.56 -1.37
C GLU A 299 -0.08 16.58 -0.31
N ARG A 300 -0.42 15.35 -0.72
CA ARG A 300 -0.85 14.26 0.17
C ARG A 300 -0.12 12.98 -0.17
N VAL A 301 0.07 12.14 0.84
CA VAL A 301 0.66 10.81 0.71
C VAL A 301 -0.23 9.85 1.48
N TYR A 302 -0.79 8.87 0.79
CA TYR A 302 -1.53 7.76 1.38
C TYR A 302 -0.66 6.50 1.28
N THR A 303 -0.45 5.80 2.39
CA THR A 303 0.34 4.57 2.42
C THR A 303 -0.43 3.51 3.20
N GLY A 304 -0.64 2.34 2.60
CA GLY A 304 -1.44 1.27 3.19
C GLY A 304 -1.92 0.28 2.14
N SER A 305 -2.82 -0.62 2.51
CA SER A 305 -3.50 -1.53 1.57
C SER A 305 -4.88 -0.97 1.27
N PHE A 306 -5.09 -0.52 0.04
CA PHE A 306 -6.31 0.15 -0.40
C PHE A 306 -7.08 -0.70 -1.43
N MET A 307 -6.37 -1.22 -2.43
CA MET A 307 -6.88 -2.19 -3.40
C MET A 307 -5.89 -3.34 -3.48
N THR A 308 -6.22 -4.47 -2.86
CA THR A 308 -5.32 -5.62 -2.77
C THR A 308 -5.48 -6.57 -3.94
N SER A 309 -4.68 -7.64 -3.96
CA SER A 309 -4.90 -8.85 -4.73
C SER A 309 -4.67 -10.03 -3.79
N LEU A 310 -5.64 -10.27 -2.90
CA LEU A 310 -5.56 -11.29 -1.86
C LEU A 310 -4.24 -11.22 -1.05
N ASP A 311 -3.44 -12.29 -1.10
CA ASP A 311 -2.16 -12.47 -0.42
C ASP A 311 -0.94 -12.14 -1.31
N MET A 312 -1.13 -11.36 -2.38
CA MET A 312 -0.03 -10.95 -3.25
C MET A 312 0.99 -10.10 -2.49
N LYS A 313 2.27 -10.47 -2.60
CA LYS A 313 3.38 -9.62 -2.16
C LYS A 313 3.72 -8.67 -3.30
N GLY A 314 3.70 -7.38 -3.01
CA GLY A 314 3.93 -6.31 -3.96
C GLY A 314 3.29 -4.99 -3.55
N PHE A 315 3.53 -3.96 -4.33
CA PHE A 315 2.92 -2.65 -4.13
C PHE A 315 2.62 -1.99 -5.47
N SER A 316 1.72 -1.02 -5.49
CA SER A 316 1.51 -0.11 -6.61
C SER A 316 1.69 1.34 -6.18
N ILE A 317 2.12 2.16 -7.12
CA ILE A 317 2.20 3.62 -6.96
C ILE A 317 1.12 4.23 -7.83
N SER A 318 0.23 5.03 -7.23
CA SER A 318 -0.71 5.87 -7.96
C SER A 318 -0.35 7.34 -7.75
N ILE A 319 -0.36 8.11 -8.84
CA ILE A 319 -0.11 9.54 -8.83
C ILE A 319 -1.30 10.23 -9.49
N MET A 320 -1.95 11.12 -8.76
CA MET A 320 -3.04 11.96 -9.26
C MET A 320 -2.57 13.40 -9.33
N LYS A 321 -2.68 14.04 -10.50
CA LYS A 321 -2.53 15.50 -10.59
C LYS A 321 -3.70 16.15 -9.90
N VAL A 322 -3.42 17.16 -9.08
CA VAL A 322 -4.46 17.86 -8.33
C VAL A 322 -4.37 19.37 -8.49
N ASP A 323 -5.54 19.99 -8.47
CA ASP A 323 -5.73 21.40 -8.21
C ASP A 323 -6.32 21.58 -6.80
N GLN A 324 -6.67 22.82 -6.43
CA GLN A 324 -7.26 23.08 -5.12
C GLN A 324 -8.62 22.40 -4.93
N THR A 325 -9.40 22.25 -6.01
CA THR A 325 -10.74 21.64 -5.99
C THR A 325 -10.64 20.13 -5.75
N LEU A 326 -9.80 19.40 -6.49
CA LEU A 326 -9.56 17.96 -6.26
C LEU A 326 -9.02 17.71 -4.86
N LEU A 327 -8.09 18.55 -4.37
CA LEU A 327 -7.59 18.43 -3.00
C LEU A 327 -8.72 18.56 -1.97
N GLN A 328 -9.63 19.53 -2.14
CA GLN A 328 -10.79 19.68 -1.25
C GLN A 328 -11.72 18.47 -1.29
N HIS A 329 -11.95 17.87 -2.46
CA HIS A 329 -12.76 16.65 -2.57
C HIS A 329 -12.10 15.44 -1.89
N LEU A 330 -10.78 15.30 -2.01
CA LEU A 330 -10.01 14.25 -1.33
C LEU A 330 -9.99 14.46 0.20
N ASP A 331 -9.87 15.70 0.65
CA ASP A 331 -9.87 16.07 2.07
C ASP A 331 -11.27 16.09 2.70
N ALA A 332 -12.35 16.07 1.90
CA ALA A 332 -13.72 16.10 2.41
C ALA A 332 -14.00 14.88 3.32
N SER A 333 -14.72 15.11 4.41
CA SER A 333 -15.03 14.07 5.40
C SER A 333 -15.79 12.89 4.79
N THR A 334 -15.56 11.70 5.33
CA THR A 334 -16.30 10.50 4.98
C THR A 334 -16.46 9.60 6.20
N LYS A 335 -17.55 8.82 6.22
CA LYS A 335 -17.79 7.74 7.19
C LYS A 335 -17.38 6.35 6.66
N ALA A 336 -16.78 6.28 5.48
CA ALA A 336 -16.30 5.03 4.91
C ALA A 336 -15.18 4.43 5.78
N PRO A 337 -15.30 3.16 6.23
CA PRO A 337 -14.39 2.61 7.24
C PRO A 337 -12.90 2.58 6.86
N HIS A 338 -12.59 2.46 5.57
CA HIS A 338 -11.21 2.25 5.09
C HIS A 338 -10.63 3.43 4.31
N TRP A 339 -11.30 4.59 4.29
CA TRP A 339 -10.66 5.80 3.78
C TRP A 339 -9.58 6.26 4.77
N PRO A 340 -8.33 6.47 4.34
CA PRO A 340 -7.26 6.87 5.25
C PRO A 340 -7.58 8.23 5.88
N VAL A 341 -7.30 8.35 7.18
CA VAL A 341 -7.44 9.62 7.89
C VAL A 341 -6.59 10.68 7.20
N GLY A 342 -7.22 11.76 6.75
CA GLY A 342 -6.58 12.81 5.98
C GLY A 342 -5.40 13.45 6.72
N SER A 343 -4.22 13.46 6.10
CA SER A 343 -3.03 14.13 6.62
C SER A 343 -3.00 15.60 6.19
N ALA A 344 -4.05 16.37 6.50
CA ALA A 344 -4.09 17.80 6.24
C ALA A 344 -3.15 18.54 7.21
N GLY A 345 -2.43 19.56 6.73
CA GLY A 345 -1.65 20.46 7.58
C GLY A 345 -0.20 20.70 7.14
N ASN A 346 0.50 21.58 7.86
CA ASN A 346 1.93 21.84 7.67
C ASN A 346 2.75 20.61 8.07
N ARG A 347 3.69 20.19 7.21
CA ARG A 347 4.65 19.13 7.54
C ARG A 347 5.80 19.73 8.37
N PRO A 348 5.90 19.43 9.68
CA PRO A 348 7.07 19.84 10.46
C PRO A 348 8.34 19.15 9.92
N PRO A 349 9.54 19.63 10.30
CA PRO A 349 10.79 18.98 9.95
C PRO A 349 10.79 17.50 10.34
N ALA A 350 11.13 16.62 9.39
CA ALA A 350 11.11 15.17 9.59
C ALA A 350 12.12 14.66 10.64
N LYS A 351 13.13 15.46 10.95
CA LYS A 351 14.16 15.15 11.95
C LYS A 351 14.29 16.31 12.91
N ILE A 352 14.16 16.01 14.20
CA ILE A 352 14.57 16.91 15.28
C ILE A 352 15.96 16.49 15.75
N PRO A 353 16.88 17.44 15.99
CA PRO A 353 18.17 17.09 16.56
C PRO A 353 17.97 16.50 17.96
N VAL A 354 18.71 15.45 18.27
CA VAL A 354 18.75 14.93 19.65
C VAL A 354 19.33 16.04 20.53
N PRO A 355 18.68 16.40 21.66
CA PRO A 355 19.27 17.29 22.63
C PRO A 355 20.63 16.73 23.06
N LEU A 356 21.69 17.49 22.81
CA LEU A 356 23.00 17.15 23.36
C LEU A 356 22.84 17.07 24.89
N PRO A 357 23.25 15.97 25.54
CA PRO A 357 23.26 15.92 27.00
C PRO A 357 24.03 17.13 27.51
N SER A 358 23.53 17.78 28.56
CA SER A 358 24.34 18.74 29.32
C SER A 358 25.66 18.05 29.63
N SER A 359 26.76 18.56 29.12
CA SER A 359 28.10 17.98 29.25
C SER A 359 28.27 17.45 30.68
N ARG A 360 28.37 16.13 30.82
CA ARG A 360 28.70 15.52 32.11
C ARG A 360 30.04 16.13 32.53
N SER A 361 29.99 16.89 33.64
CA SER A 361 31.10 17.28 34.51
C SER A 361 32.49 16.93 33.98
N MET A 362 33.24 17.95 33.59
CA MET A 362 34.70 17.95 33.41
C MET A 362 35.42 17.34 34.63
N LYS A 363 35.49 16.01 34.68
CA LYS A 363 36.52 15.28 35.40
C LYS A 363 37.15 14.35 34.35
N SER A 364 38.38 14.72 33.97
CA SER A 364 39.29 14.16 32.97
C SER A 364 38.90 14.30 31.49
N ASP A 365 39.27 15.47 30.93
CA ASP A 365 39.39 15.77 29.49
C ASP A 365 40.70 15.20 28.88
N GLU A 366 41.19 14.05 29.37
CA GLU A 366 42.03 13.21 28.51
C GLU A 366 41.06 12.37 27.71
N LEU A 367 40.77 12.82 26.48
CA LEU A 367 39.99 12.08 25.49
C LEU A 367 40.52 10.64 25.45
N LEU A 368 39.71 9.68 25.93
CA LEU A 368 39.88 8.27 25.62
C LEU A 368 39.88 8.17 24.10
N SER A 369 41.08 8.09 23.55
CA SER A 369 41.37 8.18 22.14
C SER A 369 42.43 7.15 21.86
N ARG A 370 42.42 6.63 20.63
CA ARG A 370 43.37 5.61 20.24
C ARG A 370 44.81 6.09 20.48
N PRO A 371 45.65 5.35 21.23
CA PRO A 371 47.03 5.74 21.47
C PRO A 371 47.82 5.89 20.16
N LEU A 372 48.70 6.88 20.08
CA LEU A 372 49.58 7.08 18.92
C LEU A 372 50.57 5.92 18.73
N GLN A 373 50.97 5.26 19.82
CA GLN A 373 51.76 4.03 19.82
C GLN A 373 51.16 3.02 20.79
N LEU A 374 51.06 1.77 20.32
CA LEU A 374 50.60 0.66 21.15
C LEU A 374 51.78 0.02 21.89
N THR A 375 51.53 -0.38 23.13
CA THR A 375 52.42 -1.31 23.84
C THR A 375 52.28 -2.71 23.23
N GLU A 376 53.20 -3.61 23.56
CA GLU A 376 53.09 -5.02 23.15
C GLU A 376 51.75 -5.63 23.59
N GLN A 377 51.32 -5.33 24.82
CA GLN A 377 50.02 -5.77 25.35
C GLN A 377 48.85 -5.12 24.60
N GLY A 378 48.96 -3.85 24.23
CA GLY A 378 47.93 -3.14 23.46
C GLY A 378 47.78 -3.71 22.04
N TYR A 379 48.87 -4.13 21.42
CA TYR A 379 48.84 -4.82 20.13
C TYR A 379 48.17 -6.19 20.23
N ILE A 380 48.50 -6.98 21.27
CA ILE A 380 47.85 -8.27 21.52
C ILE A 380 46.34 -8.08 21.75
N LEU A 381 45.95 -7.06 22.53
CA LEU A 381 44.55 -6.77 22.80
C LEU A 381 43.79 -6.36 21.53
N GLU A 382 44.37 -5.51 20.69
CA GLU A 382 43.80 -5.14 19.39
C GLU A 382 43.53 -6.36 18.52
N VAL A 383 44.53 -7.22 18.34
CA VAL A 383 44.41 -8.42 17.51
C VAL A 383 43.37 -9.39 18.08
N ALA A 384 43.29 -9.53 19.41
CA ALA A 384 42.30 -10.38 20.07
C ALA A 384 40.87 -9.86 19.87
N VAL A 385 40.64 -8.55 20.02
CA VAL A 385 39.33 -7.92 19.79
C VAL A 385 38.94 -8.04 18.32
N GLU A 386 39.86 -7.79 17.40
CA GLU A 386 39.62 -7.93 15.96
C GLU A 386 39.25 -9.36 15.58
N ALA A 387 39.98 -10.35 16.09
CA ALA A 387 39.70 -11.76 15.84
C ALA A 387 38.31 -12.17 16.38
N ALA A 388 37.97 -11.76 17.61
CA ALA A 388 36.67 -12.06 18.21
C ALA A 388 35.50 -11.43 17.45
N ALA A 389 35.62 -10.15 17.08
CA ALA A 389 34.59 -9.45 16.32
C ALA A 389 34.39 -10.07 14.93
N ASN A 390 35.47 -10.40 14.22
CA ASN A 390 35.39 -11.07 12.92
C ASN A 390 34.79 -12.48 13.01
N ALA A 391 35.08 -13.24 14.08
CA ALA A 391 34.45 -14.53 14.31
C ALA A 391 32.93 -14.40 14.44
N ILE A 392 32.46 -13.42 15.22
CA ILE A 392 31.02 -13.13 15.37
C ILE A 392 30.38 -12.72 14.05
N ILE A 393 31.03 -11.82 13.30
CA ILE A 393 30.56 -11.36 11.98
C ILE A 393 30.35 -12.54 11.03
N ASN A 394 31.28 -13.50 11.02
CA ASN A 394 31.21 -14.69 10.16
C ASN A 394 30.14 -15.69 10.62
N MET A 395 29.69 -15.63 11.87
CA MET A 395 28.63 -16.49 12.41
C MET A 395 27.23 -15.87 12.25
N ARG A 396 27.07 -14.71 11.61
CA ARG A 396 25.77 -14.02 11.48
C ARG A 396 24.64 -14.94 11.02
N ASP A 397 24.83 -15.62 9.89
CA ASP A 397 23.74 -16.36 9.26
C ASP A 397 23.38 -17.63 10.06
N ILE A 398 24.39 -18.33 10.63
CA ILE A 398 24.15 -19.52 11.44
C ILE A 398 23.52 -19.19 12.80
N LEU A 399 23.87 -18.04 13.40
CA LEU A 399 23.25 -17.58 14.63
C LEU A 399 21.78 -17.22 14.42
N ASN A 400 21.43 -16.59 13.29
CA ASN A 400 20.02 -16.36 12.94
C ASN A 400 19.27 -17.67 12.69
N ASP A 401 19.90 -18.65 12.04
CA ASP A 401 19.29 -19.96 11.78
C ASP A 401 18.97 -20.70 13.09
N TRP A 402 19.93 -20.78 14.01
CA TRP A 402 19.70 -21.37 15.34
C TRP A 402 18.63 -20.63 16.12
N ASP A 403 18.68 -19.31 16.12
CA ASP A 403 17.71 -18.47 16.81
C ASP A 403 16.31 -18.61 16.21
N SER A 404 16.16 -18.81 14.90
CA SER A 404 14.85 -18.99 14.24
C SER A 404 14.11 -20.26 14.68
N THR A 405 14.79 -21.21 15.33
CA THR A 405 14.17 -22.46 15.82
C THR A 405 13.24 -22.22 17.02
N VAL A 406 13.58 -21.28 17.91
CA VAL A 406 12.83 -21.02 19.16
C VAL A 406 12.70 -19.53 19.52
N GLY A 407 13.55 -18.67 18.97
CA GLY A 407 13.56 -17.22 19.12
C GLY A 407 12.95 -16.50 17.91
N ASP A 408 13.41 -15.29 17.65
CA ASP A 408 12.90 -14.40 16.59
C ASP A 408 13.74 -14.41 15.31
N GLY A 409 14.90 -15.10 15.32
CA GLY A 409 15.75 -15.30 14.15
C GLY A 409 16.61 -14.08 13.81
N ASP A 410 16.87 -13.20 14.79
CA ASP A 410 17.61 -11.96 14.60
C ASP A 410 18.93 -11.88 15.39
N CYS A 411 19.20 -12.85 16.26
CA CYS A 411 20.36 -12.85 17.15
C CYS A 411 21.69 -12.61 16.42
N GLY A 412 21.94 -13.32 15.32
CA GLY A 412 23.13 -13.16 14.50
C GLY A 412 23.23 -11.76 13.87
N SER A 413 22.12 -11.22 13.38
CA SER A 413 22.04 -9.85 12.87
C SER A 413 22.34 -8.80 13.93
N THR A 414 21.87 -9.03 15.17
CA THR A 414 22.12 -8.16 16.32
C THR A 414 23.60 -8.20 16.73
N MET A 415 24.18 -9.39 16.86
CA MET A 415 25.60 -9.58 17.19
C MET A 415 26.53 -9.01 16.11
N TYR A 416 26.18 -9.17 14.83
CA TYR A 416 26.90 -8.58 13.70
C TYR A 416 27.01 -7.05 13.82
N LYS A 417 25.93 -6.36 14.21
CA LYS A 417 25.94 -4.89 14.40
C LYS A 417 26.88 -4.47 15.52
N GLY A 418 26.85 -5.20 16.64
CA GLY A 418 27.76 -4.97 17.77
C GLY A 418 29.22 -5.17 17.40
N ALA A 419 29.55 -6.31 16.80
CA ALA A 419 30.90 -6.62 16.35
C ALA A 419 31.42 -5.61 15.31
N THR A 420 30.59 -5.20 14.36
CA THR A 420 30.95 -4.15 13.38
C THR A 420 31.23 -2.82 14.07
N ALA A 421 30.39 -2.41 15.02
CA ALA A 421 30.58 -1.16 15.76
C ALA A 421 31.86 -1.19 16.61
N ILE A 422 32.20 -2.33 17.22
CA ILE A 422 33.47 -2.52 17.94
C ILE A 422 34.66 -2.28 16.99
N LEU A 423 34.66 -2.90 15.80
CA LEU A 423 35.75 -2.74 14.83
C LEU A 423 35.88 -1.29 14.34
N ASP A 424 34.76 -0.58 14.15
CA ASP A 424 34.76 0.81 13.70
C ASP A 424 35.20 1.79 14.80
N ASP A 425 34.75 1.58 16.04
CA ASP A 425 35.10 2.42 17.18
C ASP A 425 36.53 2.16 17.66
N MET A 426 37.01 0.91 17.62
CA MET A 426 38.39 0.55 18.00
C MET A 426 39.44 1.28 17.19
N LYS A 427 39.16 1.56 15.90
CA LYS A 427 40.05 2.32 15.02
C LYS A 427 40.19 3.79 15.43
N LYS A 428 39.26 4.33 16.21
CA LYS A 428 39.13 5.77 16.47
C LYS A 428 39.25 6.14 17.95
N TYR A 429 38.70 5.33 18.84
CA TYR A 429 38.38 5.76 20.20
C TYR A 429 38.98 4.86 21.29
N TYR A 430 39.32 3.60 21.00
CA TYR A 430 39.67 2.66 22.07
C TYR A 430 41.05 2.91 22.67
N PRO A 431 41.16 3.03 24.01
CA PRO A 431 42.42 3.23 24.71
C PRO A 431 43.17 1.89 24.88
N LEU A 432 43.57 1.28 23.76
CA LEU A 432 44.08 -0.11 23.67
C LEU A 432 45.25 -0.45 24.62
N ASN A 433 45.99 0.53 25.14
CA ASN A 433 47.05 0.31 26.14
C ASN A 433 46.50 0.14 27.58
N ASN A 434 45.21 0.39 27.79
CA ASN A 434 44.49 0.19 29.05
C ASN A 434 43.35 -0.81 28.82
N ALA A 435 43.56 -2.05 29.25
CA ALA A 435 42.61 -3.14 29.02
C ALA A 435 41.24 -2.89 29.69
N ALA A 436 41.22 -2.32 30.91
CA ALA A 436 39.98 -2.07 31.64
C ALA A 436 39.12 -1.01 30.94
N GLU A 437 39.74 0.08 30.49
CA GLU A 437 39.05 1.11 29.73
C GLU A 437 38.64 0.63 28.33
N THR A 438 39.48 -0.19 27.67
CA THR A 438 39.11 -0.80 26.38
C THR A 438 37.88 -1.69 26.51
N VAL A 439 37.78 -2.51 27.57
CA VAL A 439 36.59 -3.35 27.82
C VAL A 439 35.35 -2.48 28.09
N ASN A 440 35.49 -1.35 28.80
CA ASN A 440 34.39 -0.41 28.98
C ASN A 440 33.93 0.21 27.64
N GLU A 441 34.85 0.55 26.75
CA GLU A 441 34.51 1.06 25.41
C GLU A 441 33.85 0.00 24.54
N ILE A 442 34.27 -1.27 24.62
CA ILE A 442 33.56 -2.40 23.99
C ILE A 442 32.11 -2.46 24.46
N GLY A 443 31.88 -2.39 25.78
CA GLY A 443 30.53 -2.37 26.35
C GLY A 443 29.70 -1.17 25.90
N SER A 444 30.32 0.00 25.73
CA SER A 444 29.67 1.21 25.20
C SER A 444 29.29 1.06 23.72
N SER A 445 30.19 0.52 22.88
CA SER A 445 29.92 0.22 21.47
C SER A 445 28.78 -0.78 21.31
N MET A 446 28.80 -1.87 22.08
CA MET A 446 27.75 -2.90 22.09
C MET A 446 26.40 -2.31 22.48
N ARG A 447 26.31 -1.62 23.63
CA ARG A 447 25.07 -1.00 24.11
C ARG A 447 24.47 0.00 23.11
N ARG A 448 25.31 0.68 22.34
CA ARG A 448 24.89 1.65 21.33
C ARG A 448 24.40 0.99 20.05
N ALA A 449 25.02 -0.11 19.62
CA ALA A 449 24.78 -0.73 18.32
C ALA A 449 23.86 -1.96 18.37
N MET A 450 23.74 -2.60 19.53
CA MET A 450 22.92 -3.79 19.76
C MET A 450 21.66 -3.39 20.53
N GLY A 451 20.50 -3.70 19.95
CA GLY A 451 19.20 -3.56 20.64
C GLY A 451 18.85 -4.78 21.49
N GLY A 452 17.70 -4.72 22.15
CA GLY A 452 17.13 -5.85 22.89
C GLY A 452 17.94 -6.24 24.14
N THR A 453 17.63 -7.42 24.70
CA THR A 453 18.33 -7.97 25.86
C THR A 453 19.80 -8.25 25.57
N SER A 454 20.12 -8.68 24.35
CA SER A 454 21.48 -9.02 23.93
C SER A 454 22.46 -7.85 23.97
N GLY A 455 22.00 -6.62 23.80
CA GLY A 455 22.86 -5.43 23.93
C GLY A 455 23.04 -4.93 25.37
N VAL A 456 22.18 -5.36 26.29
CA VAL A 456 22.21 -4.96 27.71
C VAL A 456 23.02 -5.95 28.55
N LEU A 457 22.86 -7.25 28.26
CA LEU A 457 23.67 -8.35 28.80
C LEU A 457 25.11 -8.25 28.30
#